data_AF-A0A1F5QCX1-F1
#
_entry.id   AF-A0A1F5QCX1-F1
#
_cell.length_a   1.000
_cell.length_b   1.000
_cell.length_c   1.000
_cell.angle_alpha   90.00
_cell.angle_beta   90.00
_cell.angle_gamma   90.00
#
_symmetry.space_group_name_H-M   'P 1'
#
loop_
_entity.id
_entity.type
_entity.pdbx_description
1 polymer ?
#
loop_
_entity_poly.entity_id
_entity_poly.type
_entity_poly.pdbx_seq_one_letter_code
_entity_poly.pdbx_strand_id
1 'polypeptide(L)'
;MFEKFKELAKLREMQKTIQSQKVEVEREGIKIVLNGNMKVEQLQLNPSLNHATTARVLKDLVNEAVDKLQKTLAGLMSGQM
;
A
#
# COMPACT_ATOMS: atom_id res chain seq x y z
N MET A 1 17.96 -29.09 -8.48
CA MET A 1 18.75 -28.06 -7.75
C MET A 1 18.72 -26.74 -8.50
N PHE A 2 19.25 -26.66 -9.72
CA PHE A 2 19.26 -25.44 -10.54
C PHE A 2 17.88 -24.80 -10.76
N GLU A 3 16.87 -25.59 -11.10
CA GLU A 3 15.48 -25.11 -11.26
C GLU A 3 14.92 -24.50 -9.96
N LYS A 4 15.18 -25.12 -8.80
CA LYS A 4 14.80 -24.56 -7.48
C LYS A 4 15.49 -23.22 -7.18
N PHE A 5 16.72 -23.03 -7.65
CA PHE A 5 17.43 -21.74 -7.50
C PHE A 5 16.82 -20.64 -8.37
N LYS A 6 16.39 -20.96 -9.60
CA LYS A 6 15.67 -20.02 -10.47
C LYS A 6 14.34 -19.60 -9.86
N GLU A 7 13.57 -20.55 -9.33
CA GLU A 7 12.30 -20.28 -8.64
C GLU A 7 12.51 -19.34 -7.45
N LEU A 8 13.54 -19.58 -6.63
CA LEU A 8 13.87 -18.72 -5.50
C LEU A 8 14.27 -17.30 -5.93
N ALA A 9 15.04 -17.16 -7.01
CA ALA A 9 15.40 -15.86 -7.55
C ALA A 9 14.17 -15.08 -8.03
N LYS A 10 13.25 -15.75 -8.75
CA LYS A 10 11.99 -15.16 -9.21
C LYS A 10 11.10 -14.71 -8.04
N LEU A 11 11.01 -15.51 -6.97
CA LEU A 11 10.29 -15.15 -5.75
C LEU A 11 10.89 -13.92 -5.06
N ARG A 12 12.23 -13.83 -4.99
CA ARG A 12 12.92 -12.65 -4.42
C ARG A 12 12.69 -11.39 -5.24
N GLU A 13 12.71 -11.51 -6.56
CA GLU A 13 12.45 -10.38 -7.46
C GLU A 13 11.01 -9.89 -7.31
N MET A 14 10.04 -10.82 -7.29
CA MET A 14 8.63 -10.50 -7.02
C MET A 14 8.46 -9.83 -5.66
N GLN A 15 9.12 -10.32 -4.62
CA GLN A 15 9.09 -9.72 -3.29
C GLN A 15 9.63 -8.27 -3.29
N LYS A 16 10.74 -8.01 -4.00
CA LYS A 16 11.28 -6.65 -4.15
C LYS A 16 10.30 -5.72 -4.86
N THR A 17 9.67 -6.20 -5.93
CA THR A 17 8.67 -5.43 -6.70
C THR A 17 7.44 -5.11 -5.86
N ILE A 18 6.98 -6.05 -5.03
CA ILE A 18 5.89 -5.81 -4.09
C ILE A 18 6.31 -4.75 -3.07
N GLN A 19 7.48 -4.92 -2.43
CA GLN A 19 7.96 -4.01 -1.39
C GLN A 19 8.19 -2.58 -1.87
N SER A 20 8.54 -2.38 -3.14
CA SER A 20 8.73 -1.05 -3.72
C SER A 20 7.41 -0.33 -4.03
N GLN A 21 6.27 -1.03 -4.03
CA GLN A 21 4.98 -0.39 -4.22
C GLN A 21 4.67 0.55 -3.07
N LYS A 22 4.15 1.73 -3.41
CA LYS A 22 3.61 2.68 -2.46
C LYS A 22 2.31 3.24 -3.00
N VAL A 23 1.36 3.46 -2.10
CA VAL A 23 0.11 4.14 -2.39
C VAL A 23 0.00 5.34 -1.47
N GLU A 24 -0.27 6.48 -2.06
CA GLU A 24 -0.55 7.72 -1.36
C GLU A 24 -2.01 8.11 -1.56
N VAL A 25 -2.67 8.49 -0.47
CA VAL A 25 -4.03 9.04 -0.48
C VAL A 25 -4.08 10.26 0.41
N GLU A 26 -4.84 11.26 -0.02
CA GLU A 26 -5.01 12.51 0.71
C GLU A 26 -6.45 13.01 0.60
N ARG A 27 -7.01 13.47 1.72
CA ARG A 27 -8.35 14.08 1.78
C ARG A 27 -8.45 15.02 2.97
N GLU A 28 -9.00 16.21 2.74
CA GLU A 28 -9.20 17.23 3.77
C GLU A 28 -7.90 17.56 4.56
N GLY A 29 -6.73 17.47 3.90
CA GLY A 29 -5.42 17.71 4.51
C GLY A 29 -4.89 16.57 5.40
N ILE A 30 -5.57 15.42 5.44
CA ILE A 30 -5.06 14.19 6.02
C ILE A 30 -4.43 13.37 4.89
N LYS A 31 -3.18 12.94 5.07
CA LYS A 31 -2.42 12.16 4.08
C LYS A 31 -1.92 10.86 4.70
N ILE A 32 -2.05 9.75 3.95
CA ILE A 32 -1.57 8.42 4.32
C ILE A 32 -0.71 7.87 3.17
N VAL A 33 0.45 7.33 3.53
CA VAL A 33 1.28 6.53 2.62
C VAL A 33 1.35 5.10 3.14
N LEU A 34 0.89 4.14 2.34
CA LEU A 34 1.07 2.70 2.58
C LEU A 34 2.17 2.15 1.67
N ASN A 35 3.00 1.27 2.20
CA ASN A 35 3.95 0.49 1.40
C ASN A 35 3.37 -0.89 1.03
N GLY A 36 4.04 -1.59 0.11
CA GLY A 36 3.63 -2.90 -0.38
C GLY A 36 3.60 -4.04 0.64
N ASN A 37 4.08 -3.83 1.86
CA ASN A 37 3.88 -4.76 2.99
C ASN A 37 2.60 -4.43 3.78
N MET A 38 1.71 -3.60 3.23
CA MET A 38 0.50 -3.08 3.88
C MET A 38 0.79 -2.37 5.22
N LYS A 39 1.95 -1.69 5.31
CA LYS A 39 2.32 -0.89 6.50
C LYS A 39 2.20 0.59 6.20
N VAL A 40 1.71 1.35 7.17
CA VAL A 40 1.74 2.81 7.15
C VAL A 40 3.19 3.27 7.24
N GLU A 41 3.63 3.97 6.21
CA GLU A 41 4.95 4.60 6.14
C GLU A 41 4.89 6.05 6.58
N GLN A 42 3.79 6.75 6.25
CA GLN A 42 3.56 8.13 6.65
C GLN A 42 2.07 8.35 6.98
N LEU A 43 1.83 9.13 8.03
CA LEU A 43 0.53 9.66 8.40
C LEU A 43 0.68 11.14 8.74
N GLN A 44 -0.08 11.99 8.07
CA GLN A 44 -0.17 13.41 8.37
C GLN A 44 -1.63 13.75 8.66
N LEU A 45 -1.87 14.46 9.76
CA LEU A 45 -3.20 14.89 10.17
C LEU A 45 -3.37 16.39 9.95
N ASN A 46 -4.60 16.81 9.66
CA ASN A 46 -4.96 18.22 9.59
C ASN A 46 -5.41 18.71 10.98
N PRO A 47 -4.66 19.61 11.64
CA PRO A 47 -5.00 20.11 12.98
C PRO A 47 -6.25 21.01 13.00
N SER A 48 -6.71 21.48 11.84
CA SER A 48 -7.91 22.32 11.74
C SER A 48 -9.22 21.52 11.75
N LEU A 49 -9.16 20.19 11.65
CA LEU A 49 -10.33 19.32 11.71
C LEU A 49 -10.66 18.92 13.15
N ASN A 50 -11.95 18.90 13.47
CA ASN A 50 -12.40 18.35 14.75
C ASN A 50 -12.24 16.81 14.80
N HIS A 51 -12.23 16.25 16.01
CA HIS A 51 -11.99 14.83 16.23
C HIS A 51 -12.95 13.91 15.45
N ALA A 52 -14.24 14.25 15.39
CA ALA A 52 -15.25 13.42 14.72
C ALA A 52 -15.01 13.37 13.20
N THR A 53 -14.71 14.52 12.59
CA THR A 53 -14.37 14.61 11.16
C THR A 53 -13.05 13.90 10.87
N THR A 54 -12.02 14.13 11.68
CA THR A 54 -10.72 13.48 11.55
C THR A 54 -10.85 11.96 11.59
N ALA A 55 -11.59 11.40 12.56
CA ALA A 55 -11.79 9.96 12.68
C ALA A 55 -12.51 9.37 11.44
N ARG A 56 -13.54 10.04 10.94
CA ARG A 56 -14.28 9.62 9.74
C ARG A 56 -13.38 9.62 8.52
N VAL A 57 -12.70 10.74 8.25
CA VAL A 57 -11.85 10.92 7.07
C VAL A 57 -10.65 9.99 7.11
N LEU A 58 -10.02 9.82 8.28
CA LEU A 58 -8.90 8.91 8.47
C LEU A 58 -9.28 7.46 8.16
N LYS A 59 -10.41 6.98 8.69
CA LYS A 59 -10.93 5.64 8.42
C LYS A 59 -11.19 5.44 6.91
N ASP A 60 -11.83 6.42 6.27
CA ASP A 60 -12.13 6.34 4.84
C ASP A 60 -10.82 6.30 4.00
N LEU A 61 -9.81 7.10 4.38
CA LEU A 61 -8.51 7.11 3.71
C LEU A 61 -7.72 5.82 3.92
N VAL A 62 -7.73 5.24 5.13
CA VAL A 62 -7.06 3.95 5.39
C VAL A 62 -7.66 2.87 4.49
N ASN A 63 -8.99 2.78 4.44
CA ASN A 63 -9.66 1.81 3.57
C ASN A 63 -9.34 2.04 2.09
N GLU A 64 -9.39 3.30 1.64
CA GLU A 64 -9.05 3.65 0.26
C GLU A 64 -7.59 3.28 -0.09
N ALA A 65 -6.64 3.54 0.82
CA ALA A 65 -5.24 3.20 0.62
C ALA A 65 -5.04 1.68 0.52
N VAL A 66 -5.71 0.92 1.40
CA VAL A 66 -5.68 -0.55 1.39
C VAL A 66 -6.26 -1.10 0.08
N ASP A 67 -7.44 -0.63 -0.32
CA ASP A 67 -8.11 -1.08 -1.55
C ASP A 67 -7.27 -0.77 -2.80
N LYS A 68 -6.69 0.44 -2.86
CA LYS A 68 -5.77 0.82 -3.95
C LYS A 68 -4.54 -0.08 -3.97
N LEU A 69 -3.94 -0.34 -2.82
CA LEU A 69 -2.76 -1.19 -2.75
C LEU A 69 -3.08 -2.65 -3.16
N GLN A 70 -4.21 -3.20 -2.70
CA GLN A 70 -4.67 -4.53 -3.11
C GLN A 70 -4.86 -4.62 -4.62
N LYS A 71 -5.45 -3.60 -5.25
CA LYS A 71 -5.59 -3.55 -6.72
C LYS A 71 -4.24 -3.50 -7.42
N THR A 72 -3.30 -2.70 -6.92
CA THR A 72 -1.93 -2.64 -7.47
C THR A 72 -1.23 -4.00 -7.36
N LEU A 73 -1.33 -4.67 -6.22
CA LEU A 73 -0.73 -5.99 -6.01
C LEU A 73 -1.41 -7.08 -6.86
N ALA A 74 -2.74 -7.05 -6.98
CA ALA A 74 -3.49 -7.96 -7.84
C ALA A 74 -3.12 -7.77 -9.32
N GLY A 75 -2.91 -6.53 -9.77
CA GLY A 75 -2.41 -6.22 -11.11
C GLY A 75 -1.02 -6.82 -11.37
N LEU A 76 -0.12 -6.73 -10.40
CA LEU A 76 1.23 -7.32 -10.50
C LEU A 76 1.19 -8.86 -10.57
N MET A 77 0.30 -9.51 -9.82
CA MET A 77 0.17 -10.97 -9.83
C MET A 77 -0.56 -11.49 -11.06
N SER A 78 -1.61 -10.80 -11.52
CA SER A 78 -2.36 -11.18 -12.73
C SER A 78 -1.58 -10.95 -14.01
N GLY A 79 -0.68 -9.96 -14.07
CA GLY A 79 0.27 -9.81 -15.17
C GLY A 79 1.38 -10.87 -15.21
N GLN A 80 1.49 -11.72 -14.19
CA GLN A 80 2.44 -12.83 -14.10
C GLN A 80 1.80 -14.22 -14.24
N MET A 81 0.45 -14.30 -14.31
CA MET A 81 -0.30 -15.53 -14.59
C MET A 81 -0.60 -15.69 -16.07
#